data_AF-A0A662BKW7-F1
#
_entry.id   AF-A0A662BKW7-F1
#
_cell.length_a   1.000
_cell.length_b   1.000
_cell.length_c   1.000
_cell.angle_alpha   90.00
_cell.angle_beta   90.00
_cell.angle_gamma   90.00
#
_symmetry.space_group_name_H-M   'P 1'
#
loop_
_entity.id
_entity.type
_entity.pdbx_description
1 polymer ?
#
loop_
_entity_poly.entity_id
_entity_poly.type
_entity_poly.pdbx_seq_one_letter_code
_entity_poly.pdbx_strand_id
1 'polypeptide(L)'
;MHEIEILKDVVIIFGLASLIVFLFNKFKLPSVIGFLATGIIAGPYGLGLISDIEIIDILAEIGVILLLFTIGIEFSIKKLIKIKNIVFIGGGLQVGLTVLTVFLILNLFEVSYNKAVFIGFLVALSSTAIILKVLQEKDQLDTHHGKIAFGILIFQDLIIVPMMLLVPF
;
A
#
# COMPACT_ATOMS: atom_id res chain seq x y z
N MET A 1 -34.47 3.91 5.10
CA MET A 1 -33.67 5.09 5.51
C MET A 1 -32.19 4.80 5.32
N HIS A 2 -31.68 3.67 5.82
CA HIS A 2 -30.29 3.23 5.63
C HIS A 2 -29.79 3.20 4.17
N GLU A 3 -30.59 2.68 3.22
CA GLU A 3 -30.21 2.67 1.79
C GLU A 3 -29.99 4.08 1.20
N ILE A 4 -30.73 5.09 1.69
CA ILE A 4 -30.62 6.47 1.24
C ILE A 4 -29.34 7.11 1.82
N GLU A 5 -28.96 6.74 3.04
CA GLU A 5 -27.74 7.21 3.70
C GLU A 5 -26.50 6.66 3.00
N ILE A 6 -26.47 5.37 2.66
CA ILE A 6 -25.36 4.76 1.91
C ILE A 6 -25.21 5.43 0.55
N LEU A 7 -26.30 5.61 -0.19
CA LEU A 7 -26.25 6.24 -1.51
C LEU A 7 -25.72 7.68 -1.41
N LYS A 8 -26.17 8.43 -0.40
CA LYS A 8 -25.70 9.78 -0.14
C LYS A 8 -24.20 9.79 0.15
N ASP A 9 -23.72 8.91 1.03
CA ASP A 9 -22.32 8.85 1.41
C ASP A 9 -21.42 8.46 0.22
N VAL A 10 -21.84 7.48 -0.60
CA VAL A 10 -21.13 7.11 -1.84
C VAL A 10 -21.08 8.27 -2.84
N VAL A 11 -22.19 9.01 -3.02
CA VAL A 11 -22.23 10.19 -3.89
C VAL A 11 -21.30 11.28 -3.38
N ILE A 12 -21.26 11.52 -2.06
CA ILE A 12 -20.34 12.49 -1.45
C ILE A 12 -18.89 12.06 -1.68
N ILE A 13 -18.53 10.80 -1.40
CA ILE A 13 -17.18 10.29 -1.60
C ILE A 13 -16.76 10.44 -3.05
N PHE A 14 -17.57 9.95 -3.99
CA PHE A 14 -17.22 10.01 -5.42
C PHE A 14 -17.17 11.43 -5.96
N GLY A 15 -18.10 12.31 -5.53
CA GLY A 15 -18.09 13.71 -5.90
C GLY A 15 -16.82 14.43 -5.42
N LEU A 16 -16.48 14.26 -4.14
CA LEU A 16 -15.28 14.86 -3.55
C LEU A 16 -14.00 14.25 -4.15
N ALA A 17 -13.93 12.92 -4.28
CA ALA A 17 -12.80 12.23 -4.85
C ALA A 17 -12.55 12.69 -6.29
N SER A 18 -13.59 12.82 -7.10
CA SER A 18 -13.47 13.29 -8.48
C SER A 18 -12.85 14.70 -8.53
N LEU A 19 -13.32 15.61 -7.69
CA LEU A 19 -12.83 16.99 -7.64
C LEU A 19 -11.38 17.07 -7.14
N ILE A 20 -11.07 16.36 -6.05
CA ILE A 20 -9.72 16.36 -5.45
C ILE A 20 -8.72 15.68 -6.38
N VAL A 21 -9.05 14.51 -6.94
CA VAL A 21 -8.18 13.80 -7.88
C VAL A 21 -7.98 14.61 -9.15
N PHE A 22 -9.01 15.28 -9.68
CA PHE A 22 -8.86 16.19 -10.81
C PHE A 22 -7.84 17.29 -10.51
N LEU A 23 -7.94 17.90 -9.32
CA LEU A 23 -7.00 18.93 -8.88
C LEU A 23 -5.57 18.38 -8.75
N PHE A 24 -5.40 17.21 -8.13
CA PHE A 24 -4.11 16.56 -7.94
C PHE A 24 -3.46 16.15 -9.27
N ASN A 25 -4.26 15.64 -10.20
CA ASN A 25 -3.80 15.29 -11.54
C ASN A 25 -3.30 16.53 -12.30
N LYS A 26 -3.95 17.69 -12.12
CA LYS A 26 -3.45 18.98 -12.66
C LYS A 26 -2.06 19.34 -12.11
N PHE A 27 -1.75 18.94 -10.88
CA PHE A 27 -0.42 19.08 -10.28
C PHE A 27 0.53 17.91 -10.56
N LYS A 28 0.14 16.94 -11.41
CA LYS A 28 0.90 15.73 -11.74
C LYS A 28 1.21 14.84 -10.51
N LEU A 29 0.34 14.88 -9.50
CA LEU A 29 0.42 14.01 -8.33
C LEU A 29 -0.33 12.69 -8.59
N PRO A 30 0.15 11.55 -8.04
CA PRO A 30 -0.56 10.28 -8.14
C PRO A 30 -1.98 10.35 -7.56
N SER A 31 -2.95 9.70 -8.21
CA SER A 31 -4.37 9.78 -7.83
C SER A 31 -4.61 9.24 -6.42
N VAL A 32 -3.82 8.24 -6.00
CA VAL A 32 -3.89 7.61 -4.68
C VAL A 32 -3.76 8.62 -3.56
N ILE A 33 -2.92 9.64 -3.73
CA ILE A 33 -2.78 10.72 -2.74
C ILE A 33 -4.08 11.55 -2.67
N GLY A 34 -4.73 11.79 -3.82
CA GLY A 34 -6.03 12.45 -3.88
C GLY A 34 -7.14 11.63 -3.21
N PHE A 35 -7.15 10.30 -3.37
CA PHE A 35 -8.10 9.44 -2.66
C PHE A 35 -7.88 9.47 -1.14
N LEU A 36 -6.62 9.40 -0.68
CA LEU A 36 -6.30 9.52 0.74
C LEU A 36 -6.71 10.90 1.31
N ALA A 37 -6.42 11.97 0.59
CA ALA A 37 -6.84 13.32 0.97
C ALA A 37 -8.37 13.44 1.04
N THR A 38 -9.08 12.80 0.11
CA THR A 38 -10.55 12.75 0.13
C THR A 38 -11.06 12.06 1.38
N GLY A 39 -10.50 10.89 1.74
CA GLY A 39 -10.88 10.17 2.96
C GLY A 39 -10.63 10.99 4.23
N ILE A 40 -9.48 11.66 4.31
CA ILE A 40 -9.15 12.56 5.44
C ILE A 40 -10.15 13.72 5.55
N ILE A 41 -10.53 14.32 4.42
CA ILE A 41 -11.45 15.47 4.38
C ILE A 41 -12.89 15.03 4.65
N ALA A 42 -13.36 13.94 4.03
CA ALA A 42 -14.74 13.49 4.14
C ALA A 42 -15.04 12.74 5.44
N GLY A 43 -14.03 12.07 6.00
CA GLY A 43 -14.14 11.21 7.18
C GLY A 43 -14.51 11.95 8.47
N PRO A 44 -14.75 11.20 9.57
CA PRO A 44 -15.25 11.73 10.85
C PRO A 44 -14.30 12.74 11.49
N TYR A 45 -12.99 12.62 11.25
CA TYR A 45 -11.97 13.53 11.77
C TYR A 45 -11.73 14.76 10.87
N GLY A 46 -12.34 14.79 9.69
CA GLY A 46 -12.30 15.93 8.77
C GLY A 46 -13.57 16.78 8.90
N LEU A 47 -14.39 16.77 7.85
CA LEU A 47 -15.67 17.47 7.79
C LEU A 47 -16.83 16.64 8.33
N GLY A 48 -16.63 15.35 8.62
CA GLY A 48 -17.68 14.47 9.15
C GLY A 48 -18.88 14.32 8.21
N LEU A 49 -18.63 14.25 6.90
CA LEU A 49 -19.69 14.20 5.87
C LEU A 49 -20.28 12.80 5.70
N ILE A 50 -19.61 11.81 6.28
CA ILE A 50 -19.91 10.38 6.16
C ILE A 50 -20.63 9.95 7.42
N SER A 51 -21.75 9.25 7.26
CA SER A 51 -22.58 8.80 8.37
C SER A 51 -22.33 7.32 8.68
N ASP A 52 -22.11 6.50 7.64
CA ASP A 52 -21.98 5.05 7.76
C ASP A 52 -20.56 4.56 7.42
N ILE A 53 -19.65 4.68 8.41
CA ILE A 53 -18.24 4.34 8.25
C ILE A 53 -18.05 2.84 8.04
N GLU A 54 -18.83 2.00 8.73
CA GLU A 54 -18.70 0.54 8.69
C GLU A 54 -18.99 -0.01 7.29
N ILE A 55 -20.06 0.48 6.64
CA ILE A 55 -20.37 0.06 5.26
C ILE A 55 -19.31 0.54 4.28
N ILE A 56 -18.77 1.74 4.46
CA ILE A 56 -17.71 2.27 3.59
C ILE A 56 -16.41 1.47 3.75
N ASP A 57 -16.07 1.04 4.96
CA ASP A 57 -14.91 0.18 5.20
C ASP A 57 -15.04 -1.17 4.46
N ILE A 58 -16.23 -1.79 4.49
CA ILE A 58 -16.51 -3.03 3.74
C ILE A 58 -16.38 -2.79 2.23
N LEU A 59 -16.94 -1.69 1.71
CA LEU A 59 -16.83 -1.35 0.29
C LEU A 59 -15.37 -1.10 -0.13
N ALA A 60 -14.58 -0.46 0.73
CA ALA A 60 -13.16 -0.22 0.49
C ALA A 60 -12.36 -1.53 0.45
N GLU A 61 -12.64 -2.47 1.36
CA GLU A 61 -11.99 -3.79 1.38
C GLU A 61 -12.29 -4.56 0.09
N ILE A 62 -13.55 -4.59 -0.36
CA ILE A 62 -13.93 -5.20 -1.64
C ILE A 62 -13.18 -4.53 -2.80
N GLY A 63 -13.09 -3.20 -2.80
CA GLY A 63 -12.34 -2.46 -3.81
C GLY A 63 -10.86 -2.84 -3.88
N VAL A 64 -10.21 -2.98 -2.72
CA VAL A 64 -8.81 -3.42 -2.63
C VAL A 64 -8.64 -4.86 -3.12
N ILE A 65 -9.55 -5.77 -2.74
CA ILE A 65 -9.54 -7.16 -3.22
C ILE A 65 -9.64 -7.20 -4.75
N LEU A 66 -10.60 -6.47 -5.34
CA LEU A 66 -10.78 -6.41 -6.80
C LEU A 66 -9.57 -5.80 -7.52
N LEU A 67 -8.96 -4.77 -6.93
CA LEU A 67 -7.75 -4.15 -7.45
C LEU A 67 -6.59 -5.16 -7.47
N LEU A 68 -6.30 -5.79 -6.33
CA LEU A 68 -5.21 -6.76 -6.21
C LEU A 68 -5.45 -8.00 -7.09
N PHE A 69 -6.71 -8.42 -7.23
CA PHE A 69 -7.09 -9.51 -8.12
C PHE A 69 -6.86 -9.18 -9.59
N THR A 70 -7.26 -7.98 -10.02
CA THR A 70 -7.07 -7.50 -11.39
C THR A 70 -5.58 -7.42 -11.73
N ILE A 71 -4.78 -6.84 -10.83
CA ILE A 71 -3.32 -6.81 -10.97
C ILE A 71 -2.76 -8.24 -11.02
N GLY A 72 -3.26 -9.14 -10.18
CA GLY A 72 -2.87 -10.55 -10.17
C GLY A 72 -3.11 -11.26 -11.50
N ILE A 73 -4.24 -11.00 -12.18
CA ILE A 73 -4.56 -11.58 -13.49
C ILE A 73 -3.60 -11.09 -14.59
N GLU A 74 -3.12 -9.86 -14.51
CA GLU A 74 -2.19 -9.28 -15.47
C GLU A 74 -0.81 -9.99 -15.45
N PHE A 75 -0.46 -10.62 -14.32
CA PHE A 75 0.79 -11.33 -14.12
C PHE A 75 0.66 -12.85 -14.27
N SER A 76 1.18 -13.39 -15.37
CA SER A 76 1.32 -14.85 -15.49
C SER A 76 2.38 -15.42 -14.54
N ILE A 77 2.17 -16.63 -14.02
CA ILE A 77 3.17 -17.39 -13.26
C ILE A 77 4.51 -17.49 -14.02
N LYS A 78 4.46 -17.60 -15.35
CA LYS A 78 5.67 -17.59 -16.20
C LYS A 78 6.46 -16.29 -16.09
N LYS A 79 5.80 -15.12 -16.01
CA LYS A 79 6.46 -13.82 -15.75
C LYS A 79 7.09 -13.82 -14.35
N LEU A 80 6.39 -14.35 -13.33
CA LEU A 80 6.90 -14.42 -11.96
C LEU A 80 8.17 -15.28 -11.85
N ILE A 81 8.19 -16.46 -12.49
CA ILE A 81 9.36 -17.35 -12.50
C ILE A 81 10.58 -16.66 -13.13
N LYS A 82 10.38 -15.84 -14.18
CA LYS A 82 11.46 -15.08 -14.82
C LYS A 82 12.10 -14.04 -13.89
N ILE A 83 11.34 -13.53 -12.92
CA ILE A 83 11.84 -12.54 -11.95
C ILE A 83 12.18 -13.15 -10.59
N LYS A 84 12.27 -14.49 -10.47
CA LYS A 84 12.55 -15.17 -9.18
C LYS A 84 13.79 -14.63 -8.47
N ASN A 85 14.84 -14.29 -9.21
CA ASN A 85 16.08 -13.76 -8.63
C ASN A 85 15.85 -12.36 -8.06
N ILE A 86 15.02 -11.53 -8.72
CA ILE A 86 14.61 -10.22 -8.20
C ILE A 86 13.81 -10.40 -6.92
N VAL A 87 12.90 -11.37 -6.86
CA VAL A 87 12.09 -11.66 -5.66
C VAL A 87 13.01 -12.04 -4.49
N PHE A 88 13.79 -13.11 -4.61
CA PHE A 88 14.57 -13.62 -3.48
C PHE A 88 15.81 -12.80 -3.15
N ILE A 89 16.59 -12.38 -4.16
CA ILE A 89 17.82 -11.63 -3.95
C ILE A 89 17.50 -10.14 -3.79
N GLY A 90 16.73 -9.56 -4.71
CA GLY A 90 16.37 -8.14 -4.66
C GLY A 90 15.52 -7.81 -3.43
N GLY A 91 14.46 -8.58 -3.19
CA GLY A 91 13.63 -8.43 -2.00
C GLY A 91 14.40 -8.68 -0.70
N GLY A 92 15.19 -9.76 -0.65
CA GLY A 92 16.03 -10.07 0.51
C GLY A 92 17.04 -8.97 0.84
N LEU A 93 17.71 -8.42 -0.18
CA LEU A 93 18.62 -7.29 -0.02
C LEU A 93 17.88 -6.04 0.43
N GLN A 94 16.74 -5.69 -0.17
CA GLN A 94 15.99 -4.50 0.22
C GLN A 94 15.55 -4.58 1.68
N VAL A 95 14.91 -5.68 2.08
CA VAL A 95 14.45 -5.87 3.46
C VAL A 95 15.65 -5.89 4.42
N GLY A 96 16.65 -6.72 4.14
CA GLY A 96 17.83 -6.87 5.00
C GLY A 96 18.60 -5.57 5.20
N LEU A 97 18.85 -4.81 4.12
CA LEU A 97 19.55 -3.53 4.20
C LEU A 97 18.72 -2.47 4.93
N THR A 98 17.40 -2.46 4.74
CA THR A 98 16.52 -1.49 5.44
C THR A 98 16.52 -1.77 6.94
N VAL A 99 16.34 -3.04 7.34
CA VAL A 99 16.37 -3.47 8.74
C VAL A 99 17.71 -3.15 9.38
N LEU A 100 18.82 -3.49 8.70
CA LEU A 100 20.17 -3.21 9.18
C LEU A 100 20.40 -1.71 9.38
N THR A 101 19.96 -0.89 8.42
CA THR A 101 20.09 0.57 8.49
C THR A 101 19.32 1.14 9.68
N VAL A 102 18.06 0.74 9.85
CA VAL A 102 17.22 1.19 10.97
C VAL A 102 17.81 0.72 12.30
N PHE A 103 18.26 -0.52 12.38
CA PHE A 103 18.91 -1.08 13.57
C PHE A 103 20.15 -0.26 13.97
N LEU A 104 21.05 0.03 13.01
CA LEU A 104 22.25 0.82 13.28
C LEU A 104 21.93 2.23 13.76
N ILE A 105 20.92 2.88 13.16
CA ILE A 105 20.47 4.22 13.59
C ILE A 105 19.95 4.16 15.02
N LEU A 106 19.06 3.20 15.34
CA LEU A 106 18.43 3.10 16.66
C LEU A 106 19.39 2.67 17.77
N ASN A 107 20.45 1.93 17.42
CA ASN A 107 21.50 1.57 18.37
C ASN A 107 22.26 2.81 18.87
N LEU A 108 22.35 3.88 18.07
CA LEU A 108 22.94 5.16 18.51
C LEU A 108 22.10 5.86 19.59
N PHE A 109 20.83 5.48 19.72
CA PHE A 109 19.89 6.01 20.72
C PHE A 109 19.62 5.02 21.86
N GLU A 110 20.48 4.01 22.01
CA GLU A 110 20.39 2.99 23.08
C GLU A 110 19.04 2.25 23.13
N VAL A 111 18.36 2.15 21.99
CA VAL A 111 17.11 1.38 21.87
C VAL A 111 17.44 -0.11 21.94
N SER A 112 16.66 -0.85 22.75
CA SER A 112 16.78 -2.31 22.86
C SER A 112 16.81 -3.00 21.48
N TYR A 113 17.73 -3.95 21.30
CA TYR A 113 17.92 -4.66 20.03
C TYR A 113 16.63 -5.26 19.45
N ASN A 114 15.78 -5.86 20.29
CA ASN A 114 14.52 -6.44 19.85
C ASN A 114 13.58 -5.36 19.27
N LYS A 115 13.50 -4.20 19.93
CA LYS A 115 12.70 -3.06 19.45
C LYS A 115 13.28 -2.46 18.17
N ALA A 116 14.60 -2.35 18.09
CA ALA A 116 15.28 -1.81 16.92
C ALA A 116 15.03 -2.69 15.67
N VAL A 117 15.13 -4.02 15.81
CA VAL A 117 14.81 -4.97 14.74
C VAL A 117 13.33 -4.91 14.37
N PHE A 118 12.42 -4.87 15.35
CA PHE A 118 10.98 -4.75 15.10
C PHE A 118 10.63 -3.47 14.33
N ILE A 119 11.19 -2.33 14.71
CA ILE A 119 10.99 -1.08 13.96
C ILE A 119 11.60 -1.20 12.56
N GLY A 120 12.77 -1.83 12.42
CA GLY A 120 13.36 -2.13 11.11
C GLY A 120 12.42 -2.95 10.22
N PHE A 121 11.73 -3.94 10.79
CA PHE A 121 10.72 -4.73 10.09
C PHE A 121 9.55 -3.87 9.61
N LEU A 122 9.00 -3.02 10.49
CA LEU A 122 7.91 -2.11 10.13
C LEU A 122 8.31 -1.14 9.01
N VAL A 123 9.53 -0.60 9.05
CA VAL A 123 10.04 0.34 8.05
C VAL A 123 10.37 -0.35 6.71
N ALA A 124 10.75 -1.63 6.74
CA ALA A 124 11.11 -2.36 5.52
C ALA A 124 9.92 -2.69 4.62
N LEU A 125 8.70 -2.78 5.18
CA LEU A 125 7.49 -3.14 4.46
C LEU A 125 6.94 -1.95 3.67
N SER A 126 6.42 -2.23 2.48
CA SER A 126 5.80 -1.25 1.59
C SER A 126 4.33 -1.59 1.34
N SER A 127 3.53 -0.59 0.96
CA SER A 127 2.12 -0.83 0.61
C SER A 127 1.99 -1.32 -0.84
N THR A 128 1.73 -2.61 -1.00
CA THR A 128 1.54 -3.26 -2.30
C THR A 128 0.43 -2.61 -3.13
N ALA A 129 -0.75 -2.40 -2.54
CA ALA A 129 -1.89 -1.80 -3.23
C ALA A 129 -1.57 -0.40 -3.80
N ILE A 130 -0.89 0.44 -3.01
CA ILE A 130 -0.55 1.81 -3.42
C ILE A 130 0.50 1.79 -4.53
N ILE A 131 1.61 1.05 -4.34
CA ILE A 131 2.72 1.07 -5.30
C ILE A 131 2.27 0.48 -6.65
N LEU A 132 1.54 -0.63 -6.64
CA LEU A 132 1.07 -1.25 -7.88
C LEU A 132 0.04 -0.37 -8.58
N LYS A 133 -0.85 0.31 -7.84
CA LYS A 133 -1.77 1.29 -8.42
C LYS A 133 -1.01 2.44 -9.10
N VAL A 134 0.02 2.98 -8.46
CA VAL A 134 0.84 4.07 -9.04
C VAL A 134 1.59 3.62 -10.29
N LEU A 135 2.15 2.40 -10.28
CA LEU A 135 2.82 1.85 -11.46
C LEU A 135 1.82 1.58 -12.60
N GLN A 136 0.61 1.10 -12.28
CA GLN A 136 -0.45 0.87 -13.25
C GLN A 136 -0.92 2.17 -13.90
N GLU A 137 -1.15 3.22 -13.12
CA GLU A 137 -1.58 4.54 -13.63
C GLU A 137 -0.56 5.21 -14.55
N LYS A 138 0.70 4.83 -14.43
CA LYS A 138 1.80 5.34 -15.25
C LYS A 138 2.17 4.39 -16.40
N ASP A 139 1.43 3.29 -16.59
CA ASP A 139 1.77 2.22 -17.54
C ASP A 139 3.20 1.66 -17.33
N GLN A 140 3.67 1.66 -16.08
CA GLN A 140 5.04 1.30 -15.69
C GLN A 140 5.19 -0.14 -15.15
N LEU A 141 4.10 -0.91 -15.02
CA LEU A 141 4.14 -2.27 -14.46
C LEU A 141 5.09 -3.21 -15.21
N ASP A 142 5.07 -3.17 -16.55
CA ASP A 142 5.89 -4.07 -17.38
C ASP A 142 7.33 -3.59 -17.62
N THR A 143 7.68 -2.39 -17.13
CA THR A 143 9.04 -1.84 -17.23
C THR A 143 10.03 -2.60 -16.34
N HIS A 144 11.32 -2.36 -16.55
CA HIS A 144 12.36 -3.00 -15.73
C HIS A 144 12.23 -2.65 -14.23
N HIS A 145 12.04 -1.37 -13.91
CA HIS A 145 11.88 -0.94 -12.52
C HIS A 145 10.53 -1.38 -11.94
N GLY A 146 9.46 -1.43 -12.74
CA GLY A 146 8.16 -1.97 -12.32
C GLY A 146 8.26 -3.45 -11.91
N LYS A 147 8.97 -4.26 -12.70
CA LYS A 147 9.27 -5.67 -12.36
C LYS A 147 10.13 -5.82 -11.11
N ILE A 148 11.07 -4.91 -10.88
CA ILE A 148 11.87 -4.88 -9.64
C ILE A 148 10.98 -4.57 -8.44
N ALA A 149 10.21 -3.49 -8.51
CA ALA A 149 9.30 -3.09 -7.44
C ALA A 149 8.30 -4.21 -7.11
N PHE A 150 7.65 -4.78 -8.12
CA PHE A 150 6.75 -5.91 -7.95
C PHE A 150 7.43 -7.12 -7.31
N GLY A 151 8.64 -7.48 -7.76
CA GLY A 151 9.38 -8.60 -7.18
C GLY A 151 9.73 -8.39 -5.69
N ILE A 152 10.11 -7.16 -5.31
CA ILE A 152 10.36 -6.80 -3.91
C ILE A 152 9.07 -6.89 -3.09
N LEU A 153 7.95 -6.37 -3.60
CA LEU A 153 6.66 -6.43 -2.92
C LEU A 153 6.21 -7.87 -2.66
N ILE A 154 6.33 -8.75 -3.64
CA ILE A 154 6.03 -10.18 -3.47
C ILE A 154 6.92 -10.79 -2.38
N PHE A 155 8.20 -10.44 -2.32
CA PHE A 155 9.06 -10.93 -1.25
C PHE A 155 8.64 -10.42 0.12
N GLN A 156 8.29 -9.13 0.23
CA GLN A 156 7.78 -8.53 1.47
C GLN A 156 6.51 -9.23 1.96
N ASP A 157 5.55 -9.49 1.05
CA ASP A 157 4.31 -10.20 1.38
C ASP A 157 4.57 -11.64 1.84
N LEU A 158 5.61 -12.31 1.31
CA LEU A 158 5.98 -13.68 1.72
C LEU A 158 6.71 -13.72 3.08
N ILE A 159 7.58 -12.73 3.34
CA ILE A 159 8.47 -12.73 4.50
C ILE A 159 7.83 -12.08 5.75
N ILE A 160 6.68 -11.42 5.60
CA ILE A 160 5.97 -10.77 6.71
C ILE A 160 5.61 -11.73 7.85
N VAL A 161 5.15 -12.95 7.54
CA VAL A 161 4.80 -13.95 8.57
C VAL A 161 6.04 -14.40 9.36
N PRO A 162 7.14 -14.84 8.71
CA PRO A 162 8.41 -15.08 9.42
C PRO A 162 8.90 -13.89 10.24
N MET A 163 8.83 -12.66 9.71
CA MET A 163 9.25 -11.46 10.43
C MET A 163 8.44 -11.26 11.72
N MET A 164 7.13 -11.43 11.65
CA MET A 164 6.24 -11.30 12.82
C MET A 164 6.50 -12.39 13.87
N LEU A 165 6.83 -13.61 13.46
CA LEU A 165 7.13 -14.72 14.38
C LEU A 165 8.47 -14.56 15.10
N LEU A 166 9.44 -13.85 14.49
CA LEU A 166 10.78 -13.67 15.03
C LEU A 166 10.88 -12.56 16.07
N VAL A 167 9.89 -11.67 16.16
CA VAL A 167 9.87 -10.61 17.16
C VAL A 167 9.13 -11.11 18.41
N PRO A 168 9.81 -11.28 19.55
CA PRO A 168 9.13 -11.58 20.80
C PRO A 168 8.31 -10.35 21.20
N PHE A 169 7.00 -10.54 21.37
CA PHE A 169 6.06 -9.54 21.86
C PHE A 169 6.52 -8.97 23.22
#